data_AF-A0A327W2N8-F1
#
_entry.id   AF-A0A327W2N8-F1
#
_cell.length_a   1.000
_cell.length_b   1.000
_cell.length_c   1.000
_cell.angle_alpha   90.00
_cell.angle_beta   90.00
_cell.angle_gamma   90.00
#
_symmetry.space_group_name_H-M   'P 1'
#
loop_
_entity.id
_entity.type
_entity.pdbx_description
1 polymer ?
#
loop_
_entity_poly.entity_id
_entity_poly.type
_entity_poly.pdbx_seq_one_letter_code
_entity_poly.pdbx_strand_id
1 'polypeptide(L)'
;MHHDAPPLTPHDASPAERLTELTAALAADLDQGRWTPGPLERILVFRLLVATAGDGQLTSDRLRETLWEGNLALTTVGGGRLAQLLAELHDTSTRTAAEADAVRGAATVLLERVARDVPEGDLPCAAL
;
A
#
# COMPACT_ATOMS: atom_id res chain seq x y z
N MET A 1 -16.42 31.27 29.33
CA MET A 1 -16.02 31.46 27.92
C MET A 1 -16.02 30.09 27.28
N HIS A 2 -17.04 29.77 26.48
CA HIS A 2 -17.09 28.53 25.71
C HIS A 2 -16.07 28.67 24.57
N HIS A 3 -15.05 27.81 24.53
CA HIS A 3 -14.26 27.63 23.31
C HIS A 3 -15.04 26.68 22.40
N ASP A 4 -15.74 27.28 21.44
CA ASP A 4 -16.26 26.59 20.28
C ASP A 4 -15.06 26.15 19.44
N ALA A 5 -14.82 24.84 19.35
CA ALA A 5 -13.78 24.28 18.50
C ALA A 5 -14.28 24.34 17.04
N PRO A 6 -13.50 24.89 16.09
CA PRO A 6 -13.93 24.98 14.71
C PRO A 6 -14.17 23.58 14.11
N PRO A 7 -15.16 23.42 13.21
CA PRO A 7 -15.41 22.15 12.55
C PRO A 7 -14.20 21.78 11.69
N LEU A 8 -13.63 20.60 11.94
CA LEU A 8 -12.54 20.05 11.15
C LEU A 8 -13.02 19.88 9.70
N THR A 9 -12.39 20.61 8.78
CA THR A 9 -12.63 20.47 7.35
C THR A 9 -12.14 19.09 6.87
N PRO A 10 -12.85 18.42 5.94
CA PRO A 10 -12.50 17.09 5.44
C PRO A 10 -11.21 17.03 4.59
N HIS A 11 -10.35 18.06 4.66
CA HIS A 11 -9.11 18.18 3.88
C HIS A 11 -7.84 18.20 4.73
N ASP A 12 -7.95 18.08 6.06
CA ASP A 12 -6.83 18.11 7.00
C ASP A 12 -6.45 16.73 7.55
N ALA A 13 -6.93 15.65 6.93
CA ALA A 13 -6.53 14.30 7.32
C ALA A 13 -5.02 14.15 7.13
N SER A 14 -4.33 13.77 8.21
CA SER A 14 -2.91 13.44 8.16
C SER A 14 -2.67 12.28 7.18
N PRO A 15 -1.50 12.18 6.54
CA PRO A 15 -1.18 11.06 5.66
C PRO A 15 -1.35 9.68 6.33
N ALA A 16 -1.12 9.61 7.65
CA ALA A 16 -1.34 8.41 8.45
C ALA A 16 -2.83 8.03 8.53
N GLU A 17 -3.73 9.01 8.72
CA GLU A 17 -5.18 8.81 8.68
C GLU A 17 -5.64 8.40 7.29
N ARG A 18 -5.18 9.10 6.23
CA ARG A 18 -5.50 8.74 4.84
C ARG A 18 -5.05 7.33 4.50
N LEU A 19 -3.83 6.95 4.90
CA LEU A 19 -3.31 5.60 4.68
C LEU A 19 -4.10 4.56 5.46
N THR A 20 -4.53 4.86 6.69
CA THR A 20 -5.37 3.98 7.50
C THR A 20 -6.73 3.75 6.84
N GLU A 21 -7.42 4.84 6.45
CA GLU A 21 -8.72 4.79 5.77
C GLU A 21 -8.63 4.04 4.45
N LEU A 22 -7.62 4.35 3.64
CA LEU A 22 -7.40 3.67 2.36
C LEU A 22 -7.10 2.19 2.54
N THR A 23 -6.26 1.82 3.50
CA THR A 23 -5.93 0.43 3.81
C THR A 23 -7.18 -0.34 4.26
N ALA A 24 -7.99 0.26 5.15
CA ALA A 24 -9.23 -0.35 5.61
C ALA A 24 -10.26 -0.52 4.47
N ALA A 25 -10.41 0.50 3.62
CA ALA A 25 -11.31 0.44 2.47
C ALA A 25 -10.89 -0.63 1.46
N LEU A 26 -9.59 -0.72 1.14
CA LEU A 26 -9.07 -1.73 0.23
C LEU A 26 -9.14 -3.14 0.82
N ALA A 27 -8.90 -3.31 2.11
CA ALA A 27 -9.10 -4.59 2.78
C ALA A 27 -10.56 -5.05 2.70
N ALA A 28 -11.51 -4.14 2.98
CA ALA A 28 -12.95 -4.45 2.87
C ALA A 28 -13.37 -4.75 1.42
N ASP A 29 -12.84 -4.01 0.45
CA ASP A 29 -13.09 -4.26 -0.97
C ASP A 29 -12.51 -5.61 -1.42
N LEU A 30 -11.34 -6.00 -0.91
CA LEU A 30 -10.73 -7.30 -1.16
C LEU A 30 -11.57 -8.42 -0.54
N ASP A 31 -12.00 -8.28 0.71
CA ASP A 31 -12.84 -9.25 1.43
C ASP A 31 -14.18 -9.49 0.73
N GLN A 32 -14.73 -8.44 0.11
CA GLN A 32 -16.02 -8.50 -0.59
C GLN A 32 -15.86 -8.82 -2.09
N GLY A 33 -14.64 -9.03 -2.58
CA GLY A 33 -14.34 -9.26 -3.99
C GLY A 33 -14.63 -8.07 -4.91
N ARG A 34 -14.86 -6.87 -4.35
CA ARG A 34 -15.03 -5.61 -5.11
C ARG A 34 -13.71 -5.10 -5.67
N TRP A 35 -12.59 -5.52 -5.07
CA TRP A 35 -11.26 -5.40 -5.64
C TRP A 35 -10.67 -6.79 -5.83
N THR A 36 -10.27 -7.11 -7.05
CA THR A 36 -9.56 -8.34 -7.38
C THR A 36 -8.22 -7.97 -7.99
N PRO A 37 -7.12 -8.01 -7.23
CA PRO A 37 -5.80 -7.63 -7.73
C PRO A 37 -5.41 -8.49 -8.94
N GLY A 38 -5.01 -7.85 -10.04
CA GLY A 38 -4.55 -8.52 -11.24
C GLY A 38 -3.12 -9.09 -11.10
N PRO A 39 -2.66 -9.92 -12.06
CA PRO A 39 -1.33 -10.54 -12.00
C PRO A 39 -0.18 -9.55 -11.78
N LEU A 40 -0.21 -8.40 -12.48
CA LEU A 40 0.80 -7.36 -12.33
C LEU A 40 0.83 -6.77 -10.91
N GLU A 41 -0.34 -6.45 -10.34
CA GLU A 41 -0.45 -5.92 -8.97
C GLU A 41 0.16 -6.92 -7.99
N ARG A 42 -0.16 -8.21 -8.14
CA ARG A 42 0.37 -9.27 -7.27
C ARG A 42 1.88 -9.46 -7.40
N ILE A 43 2.43 -9.45 -8.62
CA ILE A 43 3.88 -9.57 -8.87
C ILE A 43 4.64 -8.39 -8.25
N LEU A 44 4.13 -7.17 -8.41
CA LEU A 44 4.79 -5.98 -7.86
C LEU A 44 4.77 -5.98 -6.33
N VAL A 45 3.64 -6.37 -5.73
CA VAL A 45 3.54 -6.54 -4.28
C VAL A 45 4.47 -7.64 -3.77
N PHE A 46 4.54 -8.78 -4.47
CA PHE A 46 5.47 -9.85 -4.12
C PHE A 46 6.94 -9.37 -4.16
N ARG A 47 7.35 -8.68 -5.22
CA ARG A 47 8.72 -8.15 -5.36
C ARG A 47 9.05 -7.14 -4.25
N LEU A 48 8.10 -6.26 -3.92
CA LEU A 48 8.24 -5.32 -2.82
C LEU A 48 8.44 -6.06 -1.48
N LEU A 49 7.62 -7.06 -1.18
CA LEU A 49 7.74 -7.85 0.06
C LEU A 49 9.08 -8.60 0.13
N VAL A 50 9.54 -9.19 -0.98
CA VAL A 50 10.87 -9.83 -1.07
C VAL A 50 11.97 -8.82 -0.79
N ALA A 51 11.90 -7.61 -1.36
CA ALA A 51 12.86 -6.54 -1.10
C ALA A 51 12.88 -6.10 0.38
N THR A 52 11.77 -6.29 1.11
CA THR A 52 11.69 -6.04 2.55
C THR A 52 12.05 -7.23 3.44
N ALA A 53 12.23 -8.44 2.91
CA ALA A 53 12.40 -9.65 3.72
C ALA A 53 13.64 -9.64 4.64
N GLY A 54 14.62 -8.77 4.38
CA GLY A 54 15.83 -8.64 5.20
C GLY A 54 15.66 -7.78 6.46
N ASP A 55 14.84 -6.74 6.42
CA ASP A 55 14.72 -5.74 7.51
C ASP A 55 13.26 -5.39 7.88
N GLY A 56 12.29 -5.91 7.14
CA GLY A 56 10.86 -5.64 7.29
C GLY A 56 10.45 -4.20 6.92
N GLN A 57 11.35 -3.40 6.34
CA GLN A 57 11.14 -1.97 6.15
C GLN A 57 10.64 -1.62 4.75
N LEU A 58 9.43 -1.08 4.69
CA LEU A 58 8.89 -0.36 3.51
C LEU A 58 9.47 1.06 3.47
N THR A 59 10.72 1.19 3.05
CA THR A 59 11.41 2.48 2.95
C THR A 59 10.93 3.28 1.74
N SER A 60 11.07 4.61 1.83
CA SER A 60 10.72 5.55 0.76
C SER A 60 11.36 5.18 -0.58
N ASP A 61 12.64 4.79 -0.57
CA ASP A 61 13.37 4.39 -1.78
C ASP A 61 12.82 3.12 -2.43
N ARG A 62 12.52 2.07 -1.65
CA ARG A 62 11.97 0.81 -2.18
C ARG A 62 10.56 1.00 -2.74
N LEU A 63 9.76 1.83 -2.09
CA LEU A 63 8.43 2.22 -2.57
C LEU A 63 8.54 3.01 -3.87
N ARG A 64 9.48 3.94 -3.96
CA ARG A 64 9.76 4.71 -5.18
C ARG A 64 10.22 3.82 -6.34
N GLU A 65 11.13 2.88 -6.09
CA GLU A 65 11.58 1.92 -7.12
C GLU A 65 10.42 1.07 -7.63
N THR A 66 9.59 0.54 -6.73
CA THR A 66 8.40 -0.25 -7.10
C THR A 66 7.40 0.58 -7.91
N LEU A 67 7.17 1.83 -7.51
CA LEU A 67 6.30 2.77 -8.25
C LEU A 67 6.88 3.10 -9.63
N TRP A 68 8.19 3.30 -9.75
CA TRP A 68 8.82 3.62 -11.04
C TRP A 68 8.84 2.44 -12.01
N GLU A 69 9.11 1.23 -11.52
CA GLU A 69 9.07 0.02 -12.34
C GLU A 69 7.65 -0.31 -12.84
N GLY A 70 6.61 0.08 -12.09
CA GLY A 70 5.20 -0.16 -12.44
C GLY A 70 4.44 1.03 -13.05
N ASN A 71 5.07 2.21 -13.20
CA ASN A 71 4.40 3.52 -13.21
C ASN A 71 3.24 3.71 -14.21
N LEU A 72 3.36 3.21 -15.45
CA LEU A 72 2.31 3.37 -16.47
C LEU A 72 1.20 2.31 -16.37
N ALA A 73 1.54 1.10 -15.92
CA ALA A 73 0.60 -0.01 -15.86
C ALA A 73 -0.14 -0.05 -14.51
N LEU A 74 0.51 0.29 -13.40
CA LEU A 74 -0.12 0.36 -12.07
C LEU A 74 -1.20 1.44 -11.95
N THR A 75 -1.03 2.56 -12.66
CA THR A 75 -2.00 3.68 -12.63
C THR A 75 -3.25 3.39 -13.47
N THR A 76 -3.21 2.38 -14.35
CA THR A 76 -4.30 2.03 -15.27
C THR A 76 -4.95 0.68 -14.94
N VAL A 77 -4.20 -0.29 -14.40
CA VAL A 77 -4.69 -1.60 -13.96
C VAL A 77 -5.39 -1.47 -12.60
N GLY A 78 -6.47 -2.24 -12.38
CA GLY A 78 -7.17 -2.29 -11.08
C GLY A 78 -7.79 -0.96 -10.63
N GLY A 79 -7.91 0.01 -11.55
CA GLY A 79 -8.36 1.37 -11.24
C GLY A 79 -7.35 2.21 -10.45
N GLY A 80 -6.06 1.85 -10.44
CA GLY A 80 -5.01 2.60 -9.76
C GLY A 80 -4.99 2.43 -8.23
N ARG A 81 -5.79 1.51 -7.68
CA ARG A 81 -5.96 1.31 -6.24
C ARG A 81 -4.65 0.95 -5.53
N LEU A 82 -3.88 0.01 -6.11
CA LEU A 82 -2.56 -0.33 -5.58
C LEU A 82 -1.57 0.84 -5.70
N ALA A 83 -1.59 1.57 -6.82
CA ALA A 83 -0.72 2.73 -7.00
C ALA A 83 -0.98 3.81 -5.94
N GLN A 84 -2.27 4.06 -5.62
CA GLN A 84 -2.66 5.00 -4.58
C GLN A 84 -2.17 4.55 -3.19
N LEU A 85 -2.31 3.26 -2.86
CA LEU A 85 -1.81 2.71 -1.59
C LEU A 85 -0.29 2.89 -1.46
N LEU A 86 0.47 2.58 -2.52
CA LEU A 86 1.92 2.73 -2.54
C LEU A 86 2.36 4.20 -2.44
N ALA A 87 1.60 5.13 -3.04
CA ALA A 87 1.87 6.56 -2.94
C ALA A 87 1.66 7.09 -1.50
N GLU A 88 0.58 6.70 -0.81
CA GLU A 88 0.34 7.10 0.59
C GLU A 88 1.36 6.43 1.55
N LEU A 89 1.79 5.21 1.26
CA LEU A 89 2.91 4.56 1.95
C LEU A 89 4.21 5.34 1.78
N HIS A 90 4.50 5.79 0.55
CA HIS A 90 5.70 6.57 0.27
C HIS A 90 5.68 7.90 1.04
N ASP A 91 4.57 8.64 0.99
CA ASP A 91 4.42 9.91 1.72
C ASP A 91 4.59 9.70 3.24
N THR A 92 3.97 8.65 3.80
CA THR A 92 4.07 8.32 5.23
C THR A 92 5.48 7.83 5.63
N SER A 93 6.22 7.19 4.72
CA SER A 93 7.59 6.72 4.98
C SER A 93 8.61 7.87 5.14
N THR A 94 8.28 9.07 4.68
CA THR A 94 9.13 10.27 4.85
C THR A 94 8.94 10.96 6.20
N ARG A 95 7.99 10.49 7.03
CA ARG A 95 7.60 11.10 8.31
C ARG A 95 8.11 10.33 9.53
N THR A 96 7.98 10.92 10.71
CA THR A 96 8.51 10.42 11.99
C THR A 96 7.98 9.02 12.36
N ALA A 97 8.87 8.18 12.90
CA ALA A 97 8.67 6.73 13.05
C ALA A 97 7.46 6.30 13.92
N ALA A 98 7.13 7.04 14.98
CA ALA A 98 6.19 6.56 16.01
C ALA A 98 4.73 6.41 15.54
N GLU A 99 4.23 7.33 14.71
CA GLU A 99 2.85 7.27 14.17
C GLU A 99 2.77 6.38 12.92
N ALA A 100 3.89 6.24 12.22
CA ALA A 100 3.94 5.58 10.93
C ALA A 100 4.02 4.05 11.03
N ASP A 101 4.54 3.49 12.13
CA ASP A 101 4.76 2.04 12.25
C ASP A 101 3.48 1.22 12.35
N ALA A 102 2.50 1.64 13.17
CA ALA A 102 1.23 0.93 13.31
C ALA A 102 0.42 0.95 12.01
N VAL A 103 0.39 2.12 11.35
CA VAL A 103 -0.32 2.30 10.07
C VAL A 103 0.37 1.52 8.95
N ARG A 104 1.71 1.51 8.90
CA ARG A 104 2.46 0.67 7.95
C ARG A 104 2.19 -0.81 8.17
N GLY A 105 2.10 -1.27 9.42
CA GLY A 105 1.82 -2.67 9.73
C GLY A 105 0.52 -3.17 9.10
N ALA A 106 -0.56 -2.39 9.18
CA ALA A 106 -1.84 -2.74 8.55
C ALA A 106 -1.73 -2.80 7.02
N ALA A 107 -1.01 -1.86 6.41
CA ALA A 107 -0.77 -1.85 4.97
C ALA A 107 0.09 -3.04 4.52
N THR A 108 1.12 -3.41 5.28
CA THR A 108 1.94 -4.61 5.01
C THR A 108 1.09 -5.87 5.04
N VAL A 109 0.21 -6.04 6.02
CA VAL A 109 -0.70 -7.20 6.08
C VAL A 109 -1.61 -7.26 4.85
N LEU A 110 -2.12 -6.12 4.39
CA LEU A 110 -2.91 -6.07 3.15
C LEU A 110 -2.06 -6.49 1.93
N LEU A 111 -0.83 -5.99 1.82
CA LEU A 111 0.11 -6.35 0.75
C LEU A 111 0.42 -7.86 0.76
N GLU A 112 0.67 -8.45 1.93
CA GLU A 112 0.88 -9.90 2.06
C GLU A 112 -0.32 -10.72 1.57
N ARG A 113 -1.54 -10.24 1.84
CA ARG A 113 -2.76 -10.89 1.34
C ARG A 113 -2.86 -10.79 -0.18
N VAL A 114 -2.54 -9.65 -0.77
CA VAL A 114 -2.51 -9.46 -2.23
C VAL A 114 -1.50 -10.39 -2.89
N ALA A 115 -0.32 -10.57 -2.29
CA ALA A 115 0.72 -11.46 -2.82
C ALA A 115 0.38 -12.95 -2.70
N ARG A 116 -0.43 -13.35 -1.72
CA ARG A 116 -0.78 -14.77 -1.48
C ARG A 116 -1.64 -15.37 -2.61
N ASP A 117 -2.38 -14.53 -3.33
CA ASP A 117 -3.21 -14.98 -4.45
C ASP A 117 -2.44 -15.07 -5.78
N VAL A 118 -1.10 -15.00 -5.81
CA VAL A 118 -0.33 -15.27 -7.04
C VAL A 118 -0.56 -16.74 -7.45
N PRO A 119 -1.14 -17.04 -8.61
CA PRO A 119 -1.15 -18.41 -9.11
C PRO A 119 0.31 -18.81 -9.37
N GLU A 120 0.73 -19.95 -8.82
CA GLU A 120 2.12 -20.48 -8.88
C GLU A 120 2.67 -20.62 -10.32
N GLY A 121 1.83 -20.48 -11.35
CA GLY A 121 2.21 -20.52 -12.77
C GLY A 121 2.73 -19.22 -13.38
N ASP A 122 2.74 -18.09 -12.66
CA ASP A 122 3.19 -16.78 -13.18
C ASP A 122 4.47 -16.25 -12.49
N LEU A 123 5.10 -17.09 -11.65
CA LEU A 123 6.43 -16.79 -11.12
C LEU A 123 7.46 -17.00 -12.23
N PRO A 124 8.35 -16.03 -12.52
CA PRO A 124 9.44 -16.27 -13.45
C PRO A 124 10.27 -17.45 -12.92
N CYS A 125 10.57 -18.40 -13.81
CA CYS A 125 11.21 -19.69 -13.55
C CYS A 125 12.65 -19.61 -12.96
N ALA A 126 13.04 -18.49 -12.35
CA ALA A 126 14.39 -18.16 -11.90
C ALA A 126 14.45 -17.89 -10.38
N ALA A 127 13.79 -18.71 -9.56
CA ALA A 127 13.90 -18.66 -8.10
C ALA A 127 14.01 -20.06 -7.47
N LEU A 128 14.79 -20.96 -8.10
CA LEU A 128 15.37 -22.14 -7.46
C LEU A 128 16.89 -22.05 -7.51
#